data_AF-A0A519VXL5-F1
#
_entry.id   AF-A0A519VXL5-F1
#
_cell.length_a   1.000
_cell.length_b   1.000
_cell.length_c   1.000
_cell.angle_alpha   90.00
_cell.angle_beta   90.00
_cell.angle_gamma   90.00
#
_symmetry.space_group_name_H-M   'P 1'
#
loop_
_entity.id
_entity.type
_entity.pdbx_description
1 polymer ?
#
loop_
_entity_poly.entity_id
_entity_poly.type
_entity_poly.pdbx_seq_one_letter_code
_entity_poly.pdbx_strand_id
1 'polypeptide(L)'
;MKNNVRNAALLMLAICINAISGNAQTTTGEGRITAKVVDASNNQTVPFASAIVIDRKTKAVVKGAQTDVDGNLVMTGLPKGVFSFKVSYLGYQTMVRDSISISDTNKEIKFGTINMKPSKGTALNEVTITAPKSTIQMGIDKKIFSVDQSLVSEGGSASDLLQNVPSVQTDIEGNVSLRGSSGVRVLIDGKPSLIAGGNVAQILQSIPASSIESVELITNPSAKYDAEGQSGIINIVLKKNKKLGLNGSVALTAGNQDNYNANTNVSFQNSKINLYGNYSYRYGNRLGGGYNNITYLDGSGLGTPTGYADQNTDSKSLDKGHNLKAGIDYYVTDKSVL
;
A
#
# COMPACT_ATOMS: atom_id res chain seq x y z
N MET A 1 -7.64 75.01 -18.28
CA MET A 1 -7.46 73.54 -18.11
C MET A 1 -8.54 72.85 -17.27
N LYS A 2 -9.48 73.56 -16.58
CA LYS A 2 -10.53 72.91 -15.75
C LYS A 2 -11.76 72.38 -16.52
N ASN A 3 -12.08 72.90 -17.71
CA ASN A 3 -13.26 72.45 -18.47
C ASN A 3 -13.03 71.15 -19.27
N ASN A 4 -11.78 70.84 -19.64
CA ASN A 4 -11.49 69.64 -20.42
C ASN A 4 -11.53 68.36 -19.56
N VAL A 5 -11.26 68.47 -18.26
CA VAL A 5 -11.32 67.34 -17.31
C VAL A 5 -12.77 66.99 -16.97
N ARG A 6 -13.68 67.98 -16.92
CA ARG A 6 -15.12 67.74 -16.68
C ARG A 6 -15.80 67.06 -17.86
N ASN A 7 -15.42 67.43 -19.08
CA ASN A 7 -15.93 66.78 -20.29
C ASN A 7 -15.33 65.38 -20.50
N ALA A 8 -14.07 65.15 -20.11
CA ALA A 8 -13.46 63.82 -20.12
C ALA A 8 -14.10 62.88 -19.07
N ALA A 9 -14.47 63.39 -17.89
CA ALA A 9 -15.16 62.60 -16.85
C ALA A 9 -16.61 62.23 -17.26
N LEU A 10 -17.33 63.12 -17.96
CA LEU A 10 -18.65 62.83 -18.51
C LEU A 10 -18.61 61.84 -19.67
N LEU A 11 -17.54 61.85 -20.49
CA LEU A 11 -17.35 60.88 -21.56
C LEU A 11 -16.96 59.48 -21.03
N MET A 12 -16.18 59.42 -19.94
CA MET A 12 -15.84 58.14 -19.28
C MET A 12 -17.04 57.50 -18.57
N LEU A 13 -17.96 58.31 -18.01
CA LEU A 13 -19.18 57.81 -17.38
C LEU A 13 -20.20 57.29 -18.41
N ALA A 14 -20.24 57.87 -19.62
CA ALA A 14 -21.11 57.41 -20.71
C ALA A 14 -20.63 56.09 -21.35
N ILE A 15 -19.33 55.78 -21.28
CA ILE A 15 -18.77 54.51 -21.79
C ILE A 15 -18.98 53.36 -20.81
N CYS A 16 -19.09 53.63 -19.49
CA CYS A 16 -19.39 52.59 -18.50
C CYS A 16 -20.85 52.13 -18.47
N ILE A 17 -21.80 52.90 -19.01
CA ILE A 17 -23.23 52.51 -19.02
C ILE A 17 -23.58 51.55 -20.16
N ASN A 18 -22.74 51.45 -21.20
CA ASN A 18 -22.96 50.54 -22.34
C ASN A 18 -22.30 49.15 -22.21
N ALA A 19 -21.69 48.84 -21.06
CA ALA A 19 -21.03 47.55 -20.82
C ALA A 19 -21.88 46.56 -20.00
N ILE A 20 -23.13 46.90 -19.66
CA ILE A 20 -24.07 45.99 -19.00
C ILE A 20 -25.07 45.45 -20.02
N SER A 21 -24.54 44.87 -21.10
CA SER A 21 -25.28 43.85 -21.85
C SER A 21 -25.07 42.53 -21.12
N GLY A 22 -25.75 42.37 -19.98
CA GLY A 22 -25.90 41.08 -19.35
C GLY A 22 -26.51 40.12 -20.37
N ASN A 23 -25.75 39.13 -20.81
CA ASN A 23 -26.24 38.03 -21.63
C ASN A 23 -27.28 37.25 -20.81
N ALA A 24 -28.54 37.67 -20.90
CA ALA A 24 -29.66 36.79 -20.59
C ALA A 24 -29.76 35.78 -21.75
N GLN A 25 -29.02 34.67 -21.65
CA GLN A 25 -29.31 33.48 -22.45
C GLN A 25 -30.59 32.84 -21.91
N THR A 26 -31.75 33.41 -22.27
CA THR A 26 -33.00 32.65 -22.26
C THR A 26 -33.05 31.81 -23.53
N THR A 27 -32.27 30.73 -23.56
CA THR A 27 -32.64 29.56 -24.37
C THR A 27 -33.80 28.88 -23.63
N THR A 28 -34.99 29.49 -23.69
CA THR A 28 -36.24 28.86 -23.25
C THR A 28 -36.58 27.75 -24.23
N GLY A 29 -35.94 26.60 -24.06
CA GLY A 29 -36.42 25.38 -24.68
C GLY A 29 -37.82 25.06 -24.15
N GLU A 30 -38.79 24.82 -25.03
CA GLU A 30 -40.16 24.47 -24.61
C GLU A 30 -40.29 23.00 -24.18
N GLY A 31 -39.21 22.22 -24.30
CA GLY A 31 -39.18 20.81 -23.98
C GLY A 31 -39.33 20.53 -22.48
N ARG A 32 -40.13 19.53 -22.15
CA ARG A 32 -40.36 19.05 -20.79
C ARG A 32 -40.18 17.54 -20.68
N ILE A 33 -39.50 17.09 -19.62
CA ILE A 33 -39.39 15.68 -19.25
C ILE A 33 -40.01 15.50 -17.87
N THR A 34 -40.85 14.46 -17.72
CA THR A 34 -41.39 14.05 -16.42
C THR A 34 -41.19 12.56 -16.18
N ALA A 35 -40.86 12.20 -14.94
CA ALA A 35 -40.69 10.82 -14.50
C ALA A 35 -40.96 10.68 -13.00
N LYS A 36 -41.27 9.47 -12.54
CA LYS A 36 -41.27 9.09 -11.12
C LYS A 36 -40.23 7.99 -10.90
N VAL A 37 -39.30 8.18 -9.99
CA VAL A 37 -38.20 7.25 -9.76
C VAL A 37 -38.47 6.43 -8.50
N VAL A 38 -38.44 5.11 -8.64
CA VAL A 38 -38.68 4.16 -7.55
C VAL A 38 -37.65 3.04 -7.56
N ASP A 39 -37.45 2.39 -6.42
CA ASP A 39 -36.65 1.18 -6.29
C ASP A 39 -37.41 -0.01 -6.89
N ALA A 40 -36.75 -0.72 -7.81
CA ALA A 40 -37.32 -1.87 -8.50
C ALA A 40 -37.69 -3.07 -7.58
N SER A 41 -37.14 -3.11 -6.37
CA SER A 41 -37.23 -4.24 -5.43
C SER A 41 -38.41 -4.10 -4.48
N ASN A 42 -38.70 -2.88 -4.03
CA ASN A 42 -39.71 -2.62 -3.00
C ASN A 42 -40.71 -1.51 -3.37
N ASN A 43 -40.62 -0.94 -4.58
CA ASN A 43 -41.45 0.17 -5.08
C ASN A 43 -41.41 1.44 -4.20
N GLN A 44 -40.43 1.58 -3.31
CA GLN A 44 -40.24 2.82 -2.56
C GLN A 44 -39.70 3.92 -3.47
N THR A 45 -40.10 5.15 -3.21
CA THR A 45 -39.63 6.32 -3.96
C THR A 45 -38.14 6.53 -3.72
N VAL A 46 -37.41 6.94 -4.76
CA VAL A 46 -35.98 7.27 -4.66
C VAL A 46 -35.85 8.79 -4.68
N PRO A 47 -35.81 9.44 -3.51
CA PRO A 47 -35.65 10.89 -3.42
C PRO A 47 -34.23 11.32 -3.77
N PHE A 48 -34.07 12.55 -4.26
CA PHE A 48 -32.78 13.16 -4.59
C PHE A 48 -31.91 12.39 -5.61
N ALA A 49 -32.52 11.52 -6.42
CA ALA A 49 -31.87 10.90 -7.58
C ALA A 49 -31.48 11.99 -8.58
N SER A 50 -30.22 11.98 -9.03
CA SER A 50 -29.70 12.95 -9.98
C SER A 50 -29.99 12.50 -11.39
N ALA A 51 -30.62 13.38 -12.17
CA ALA A 51 -30.95 13.12 -13.55
C ALA A 51 -30.33 14.17 -14.46
N ILE A 52 -29.81 13.74 -15.61
CA ILE A 52 -29.15 14.61 -16.59
C ILE A 52 -29.63 14.29 -18.02
N VAL A 53 -29.68 15.33 -18.84
CA VAL A 53 -29.92 15.26 -20.28
C VAL A 53 -28.63 15.64 -21.01
N ILE A 54 -28.16 14.77 -21.89
CA ILE A 54 -26.91 14.92 -22.63
C ILE A 54 -27.22 14.99 -24.13
N ASP A 55 -26.71 15.99 -24.82
CA ASP A 55 -26.83 16.08 -26.28
C ASP A 55 -26.07 14.92 -26.95
N ARG A 56 -26.75 14.18 -27.84
CA ARG A 56 -26.17 12.97 -28.42
C ARG A 56 -25.02 13.28 -29.40
N LYS A 57 -25.05 14.44 -30.05
CA LYS A 57 -24.04 14.89 -31.03
C LYS A 57 -22.83 15.49 -30.31
N THR A 58 -23.05 16.44 -29.40
CA THR A 58 -21.94 17.18 -28.76
C THR A 58 -21.42 16.53 -27.48
N LYS A 59 -22.16 15.56 -26.93
CA LYS A 59 -21.91 14.94 -25.61
C LYS A 59 -21.95 15.94 -24.44
N ALA A 60 -22.36 17.19 -24.67
CA ALA A 60 -22.48 18.20 -23.62
C ALA A 60 -23.69 17.93 -22.74
N VAL A 61 -23.56 18.21 -21.44
CA VAL A 61 -24.70 18.20 -20.51
C VAL A 61 -25.57 19.43 -20.81
N VAL A 62 -26.81 19.18 -21.21
CA VAL A 62 -27.78 20.22 -21.58
C VAL A 62 -28.52 20.72 -20.34
N LYS A 63 -28.92 19.80 -19.47
CA LYS A 63 -29.64 20.12 -18.23
C LYS A 63 -29.48 19.01 -17.20
N GLY A 64 -29.50 19.39 -15.92
CA GLY A 64 -29.62 18.47 -14.80
C GLY A 64 -30.79 18.87 -13.89
N ALA A 65 -31.36 17.90 -13.20
CA ALA A 65 -32.36 18.06 -12.16
C ALA A 65 -32.28 16.90 -11.16
N GLN A 66 -32.95 17.03 -10.04
CA GLN A 66 -33.05 15.98 -9.02
C GLN A 66 -34.51 15.61 -8.80
N THR A 67 -34.75 14.38 -8.33
CA THR A 67 -36.07 13.99 -7.85
C THR A 67 -36.40 14.67 -6.52
N ASP A 68 -37.67 14.98 -6.32
CA ASP A 68 -38.20 15.47 -5.04
C ASP A 68 -38.29 14.35 -3.98
N VAL A 69 -38.81 14.68 -2.80
CA VAL A 69 -39.00 13.74 -1.68
C VAL A 69 -39.92 12.56 -2.03
N ASP A 70 -40.83 12.74 -2.98
CA ASP A 70 -41.78 11.74 -3.47
C ASP A 70 -41.25 10.99 -4.71
N GLY A 71 -39.98 11.22 -5.08
CA GLY A 71 -39.32 10.60 -6.23
C GLY A 71 -39.75 11.18 -7.59
N ASN A 72 -40.51 12.27 -7.64
CA ASN A 72 -40.92 12.88 -8.90
C ASN A 72 -39.79 13.75 -9.47
N LEU A 73 -39.60 13.65 -10.79
CA LEU A 73 -38.63 14.40 -11.56
C LEU A 73 -39.35 15.26 -12.60
N VAL A 74 -39.02 16.55 -12.63
CA VAL A 74 -39.49 17.48 -13.66
C VAL A 74 -38.30 18.27 -14.20
N MET A 75 -38.10 18.20 -15.52
CA MET A 75 -37.16 19.07 -16.24
C MET A 75 -37.93 19.89 -17.25
N THR A 76 -37.76 21.20 -17.21
CA THR A 76 -38.30 22.15 -18.20
C THR A 76 -37.15 22.91 -18.86
N GLY A 77 -37.43 23.63 -19.94
CA GLY A 77 -36.41 24.45 -20.59
C GLY A 77 -35.57 23.69 -21.62
N LEU A 78 -35.98 22.50 -22.05
CA LEU A 78 -35.12 21.66 -22.90
C LEU A 78 -35.21 22.07 -24.37
N PRO A 79 -34.06 22.28 -25.06
CA PRO A 79 -34.04 22.65 -26.46
C PRO A 79 -34.51 21.50 -27.36
N LYS A 80 -34.86 21.82 -28.60
CA LYS A 80 -35.18 20.81 -29.62
C LYS A 80 -33.92 20.05 -30.00
N GLY A 81 -34.04 18.74 -30.17
CA GLY A 81 -32.90 17.89 -30.50
C GLY A 81 -33.10 16.46 -30.04
N VAL A 82 -32.03 15.66 -30.20
CA VAL A 82 -32.00 14.27 -29.74
C VAL A 82 -30.96 14.11 -28.65
N PHE A 83 -31.41 13.62 -27.49
CA PHE A 83 -30.62 13.56 -26.27
C PHE A 83 -30.53 12.11 -25.74
N SER A 84 -29.61 11.91 -24.81
CA SER A 84 -29.57 10.76 -23.91
C SER A 84 -29.96 11.23 -22.52
N PHE A 85 -30.92 10.56 -21.91
CA PHE A 85 -31.38 10.85 -20.56
C PHE A 85 -30.81 9.82 -19.59
N LYS A 86 -30.24 10.28 -18.48
CA LYS A 86 -29.63 9.42 -17.46
C LYS A 86 -30.15 9.77 -16.08
N VAL A 87 -30.37 8.75 -15.26
CA VAL A 87 -30.70 8.89 -13.83
C VAL A 87 -29.72 8.04 -13.02
N SER A 88 -29.09 8.65 -12.03
CA SER A 88 -28.17 8.00 -11.10
C SER A 88 -28.50 8.35 -9.65
N TYR A 89 -28.30 7.37 -8.78
CA TYR A 89 -28.41 7.52 -7.34
C TYR A 89 -27.46 6.55 -6.66
N LEU A 90 -26.95 6.91 -5.48
CA LEU A 90 -25.95 6.12 -4.78
C LEU A 90 -26.49 4.74 -4.45
N GLY A 91 -25.73 3.68 -4.79
CA GLY A 91 -26.15 2.30 -4.55
C GLY A 91 -27.07 1.71 -5.62
N TYR A 92 -27.41 2.45 -6.69
CA TYR A 92 -28.24 1.95 -7.81
C TYR A 92 -27.47 1.94 -9.13
N GLN A 93 -27.90 1.08 -10.06
CA GLN A 93 -27.39 1.08 -11.42
C GLN A 93 -27.91 2.32 -12.15
N THR A 94 -27.00 3.07 -12.79
CA THR A 94 -27.38 4.23 -13.61
C THR A 94 -28.31 3.78 -14.73
N MET A 95 -29.52 4.33 -14.75
CA MET A 95 -30.49 4.10 -15.81
C MET A 95 -30.19 5.05 -16.97
N VAL A 96 -30.14 4.52 -18.19
CA VAL A 96 -29.90 5.30 -19.40
C VAL A 96 -31.04 5.05 -20.39
N ARG A 97 -31.60 6.13 -20.93
CA ARG A 97 -32.49 6.12 -22.10
C ARG A 97 -31.82 6.87 -23.23
N ASP A 98 -31.29 6.11 -24.17
CA ASP A 98 -30.71 6.69 -25.37
C ASP A 98 -31.80 7.08 -26.37
N SER A 99 -31.55 8.18 -27.08
CA SER A 99 -32.36 8.67 -28.20
C SER A 99 -33.75 9.19 -27.82
N ILE A 100 -33.80 10.12 -26.87
CA ILE A 100 -35.01 10.90 -26.56
C ILE A 100 -35.07 12.11 -27.49
N SER A 101 -36.20 12.32 -28.18
CA SER A 101 -36.33 13.39 -29.18
C SER A 101 -37.35 14.43 -28.74
N ILE A 102 -36.92 15.68 -28.65
CA ILE A 102 -37.78 16.84 -28.37
C ILE A 102 -37.93 17.61 -29.68
N SER A 103 -39.15 17.72 -30.18
CA SER A 103 -39.52 18.39 -31.44
C SER A 103 -40.73 19.30 -31.23
N ASP A 104 -41.08 20.07 -32.25
CA ASP A 104 -42.30 20.89 -32.23
C ASP A 104 -43.59 20.08 -32.03
N THR A 105 -43.60 18.85 -32.56
CA THR A 105 -44.71 17.91 -32.44
C THR A 105 -44.72 17.13 -31.12
N ASN A 106 -43.56 16.98 -30.48
CA ASN A 106 -43.43 16.25 -29.23
C ASN A 106 -42.57 17.05 -28.23
N LYS A 107 -43.23 18.00 -27.56
CA LYS A 107 -42.61 18.90 -26.59
C LYS A 107 -42.51 18.28 -25.19
N GLU A 108 -43.25 17.21 -24.90
CA GLU A 108 -43.26 16.58 -23.58
C GLU A 108 -42.95 15.08 -23.67
N ILE A 109 -41.94 14.64 -22.94
CA ILE A 109 -41.61 13.22 -22.79
C ILE A 109 -41.99 12.78 -21.38
N LYS A 110 -42.96 11.86 -21.29
CA LYS A 110 -43.39 11.24 -20.03
C LYS A 110 -42.80 9.84 -19.94
N PHE A 111 -41.83 9.64 -19.05
CA PHE A 111 -41.25 8.32 -18.82
C PHE A 111 -42.09 7.44 -17.90
N GLY A 112 -43.11 8.01 -17.24
CA GLY A 112 -43.87 7.31 -16.20
C GLY A 112 -42.95 6.92 -15.04
N THR A 113 -43.09 5.69 -14.55
CA THR A 113 -42.28 5.16 -13.44
C THR A 113 -40.98 4.53 -13.95
N ILE A 114 -39.85 5.03 -13.45
CA ILE A 114 -38.51 4.51 -13.66
C ILE A 114 -38.13 3.65 -12.47
N ASN A 115 -37.98 2.35 -12.71
CA ASN A 115 -37.54 1.38 -11.71
C ASN A 115 -36.01 1.30 -11.69
N MET A 116 -35.37 1.84 -10.66
CA MET A 116 -33.93 1.74 -10.44
C MET A 116 -33.59 0.41 -9.79
N LYS A 117 -32.68 -0.35 -10.42
CA LYS A 117 -32.17 -1.60 -9.84
C LYS A 117 -31.02 -1.30 -8.89
N PRO A 118 -30.96 -1.90 -7.69
CA PRO A 118 -29.78 -1.82 -6.85
C PRO A 118 -28.53 -2.23 -7.62
N SER A 119 -27.46 -1.48 -7.44
CA SER A 119 -26.16 -1.81 -7.98
C SER A 119 -25.66 -3.06 -7.27
N LYS A 120 -25.34 -4.12 -8.03
CA LYS A 120 -24.52 -5.21 -7.50
C LYS A 120 -23.18 -4.56 -7.21
N GLY A 121 -22.91 -4.24 -5.95
CA GLY A 121 -21.80 -3.40 -5.53
C GLY A 121 -20.53 -3.71 -6.29
N THR A 122 -20.26 -2.95 -7.36
CA THR A 122 -18.93 -2.88 -7.91
C THR A 122 -18.16 -2.11 -6.88
N ALA A 123 -17.50 -2.85 -5.98
CA ALA A 123 -16.45 -2.29 -5.15
C ALA A 123 -15.54 -1.52 -6.12
N LEU A 124 -15.55 -0.20 -6.03
CA LEU A 124 -14.54 0.59 -6.69
C LEU A 124 -13.21 0.00 -6.22
N ASN A 125 -12.35 -0.41 -7.15
CA ASN A 125 -10.97 -0.76 -6.80
C ASN A 125 -10.41 0.50 -6.12
N GLU A 126 -10.33 0.45 -4.80
CA GLU A 126 -9.71 1.48 -4.00
C GLU A 126 -8.33 1.68 -4.57
N VAL A 127 -8.06 2.88 -5.09
CA VAL A 127 -6.70 3.29 -5.43
C VAL A 127 -6.01 3.45 -4.10
N THR A 128 -5.48 2.33 -3.58
CA THR A 128 -4.62 2.34 -2.42
C THR A 128 -3.32 2.97 -2.88
N ILE A 129 -3.15 4.27 -2.60
CA ILE A 129 -1.83 4.89 -2.68
C ILE A 129 -1.05 4.32 -1.49
N THR A 130 -0.48 3.14 -1.68
CA THR A 130 0.49 2.58 -0.74
C THR A 130 1.75 3.43 -0.85
N ALA A 131 1.89 4.41 0.04
CA ALA A 131 3.20 5.01 0.26
C ALA A 131 4.17 3.88 0.67
N PRO A 132 5.37 3.78 0.07
CA PRO A 132 6.35 2.81 0.52
C PRO A 132 6.60 3.03 2.00
N LYS A 133 6.49 1.95 2.79
CA LYS A 133 6.73 1.97 4.23
C LYS A 133 8.18 2.44 4.43
N SER A 134 8.39 3.47 5.27
CA SER A 134 9.72 3.99 5.56
C SER A 134 10.66 2.86 6.00
N THR A 135 11.83 2.77 5.36
CA THR A 135 12.85 1.74 5.61
C THR A 135 13.30 1.71 7.07
N ILE A 136 13.21 2.84 7.78
CA ILE A 136 13.55 2.98 9.19
C ILE A 136 12.38 3.65 9.92
N GLN A 137 11.95 3.03 11.03
CA GLN A 137 11.03 3.63 11.99
C GLN A 137 11.70 3.68 13.36
N MET A 138 11.73 4.86 13.97
CA MET A 138 12.22 5.07 15.32
C MET A 138 11.05 4.91 16.29
N GLY A 139 11.03 3.82 17.04
CA GLY A 139 10.17 3.67 18.22
C GLY A 139 10.84 4.27 19.46
N ILE A 140 10.08 4.38 20.55
CA ILE A 140 10.57 4.92 21.83
C ILE A 140 11.73 4.06 22.39
N ASP A 141 11.60 2.72 22.32
CA ASP A 141 12.58 1.77 22.89
C ASP A 141 13.26 0.87 21.84
N LYS A 142 12.87 0.98 20.56
CA LYS A 142 13.35 0.10 19.49
C LYS A 142 13.47 0.81 18.14
N LYS A 143 14.47 0.43 17.36
CA LYS A 143 14.60 0.83 15.95
C LYS A 143 14.08 -0.30 15.07
N ILE A 144 13.13 -0.02 14.19
CA ILE A 144 12.51 -1.01 13.31
C ILE A 144 12.99 -0.76 11.88
N PHE A 145 13.61 -1.77 11.30
CA PHE A 145 14.08 -1.76 9.92
C PHE A 145 13.16 -2.64 9.08
N SER A 146 12.46 -2.04 8.12
CA SER A 146 11.54 -2.79 7.24
C SER A 146 12.34 -3.43 6.11
N VAL A 147 12.15 -4.74 5.92
CA VAL A 147 12.93 -5.56 4.97
C VAL A 147 12.39 -5.48 3.54
N ASP A 148 11.09 -5.21 3.38
CA ASP A 148 10.36 -5.16 2.11
C ASP A 148 10.87 -4.14 1.08
N GLN A 149 11.87 -3.32 1.42
CA GLN A 149 12.46 -2.31 0.53
C GLN A 149 13.96 -2.53 0.28
N SER A 150 14.58 -3.58 0.83
CA SER A 150 16.01 -3.86 0.65
C SER A 150 16.23 -4.83 -0.52
N LEU A 151 17.12 -4.50 -1.45
CA LEU A 151 17.54 -5.41 -2.54
C LEU A 151 18.09 -6.75 -2.01
N VAL A 152 18.68 -6.75 -0.82
CA VAL A 152 19.23 -7.96 -0.18
C VAL A 152 18.12 -8.92 0.27
N SER A 153 16.87 -8.43 0.38
CA SER A 153 15.71 -9.26 0.69
C SER A 153 15.32 -10.24 -0.42
N GLU A 154 15.76 -10.01 -1.66
CA GLU A 154 15.35 -10.81 -2.82
C GLU A 154 16.13 -12.13 -2.97
N GLY A 155 17.25 -12.33 -2.26
CA GLY A 155 18.05 -13.57 -2.39
C GLY A 155 19.05 -13.87 -1.27
N GLY A 156 19.13 -13.04 -0.24
CA GLY A 156 20.01 -13.26 0.92
C GLY A 156 19.37 -14.09 2.04
N SER A 157 20.18 -14.48 3.03
CA SER A 157 19.72 -14.99 4.32
C SER A 157 19.43 -13.86 5.32
N ALA A 158 18.88 -14.21 6.49
CA ALA A 158 18.77 -13.27 7.59
C ALA A 158 20.15 -12.73 8.02
N SER A 159 21.21 -13.56 7.97
CA SER A 159 22.58 -13.09 8.25
C SER A 159 23.04 -12.02 7.25
N ASP A 160 22.77 -12.22 5.96
CA ASP A 160 23.13 -11.25 4.90
C ASP A 160 22.30 -9.96 5.03
N LEU A 161 21.05 -10.10 5.46
CA LEU A 161 20.20 -8.95 5.74
C LEU A 161 20.69 -8.13 6.93
N LEU A 162 21.16 -8.79 8.00
CA LEU A 162 21.69 -8.14 9.20
C LEU A 162 22.96 -7.32 8.92
N GLN A 163 23.76 -7.67 7.89
CA GLN A 163 24.89 -6.83 7.45
C GLN A 163 24.45 -5.44 6.96
N ASN A 164 23.21 -5.32 6.49
CA ASN A 164 22.65 -4.07 5.99
C ASN A 164 21.90 -3.30 7.08
N VAL A 165 21.81 -3.85 8.30
CA VAL A 165 21.19 -3.18 9.44
C VAL A 165 22.25 -2.31 10.13
N PRO A 166 22.05 -0.98 10.20
CA PRO A 166 22.99 -0.10 10.89
C PRO A 166 23.26 -0.53 12.33
N SER A 167 24.52 -0.43 12.75
CA SER A 167 25.01 -0.82 14.09
C SER A 167 25.07 -2.33 14.36
N VAL A 168 24.62 -3.17 13.43
CA VAL A 168 24.80 -4.63 13.50
C VAL A 168 26.00 -5.02 12.63
N GLN A 169 26.83 -5.91 13.14
CA GLN A 169 27.95 -6.48 12.38
C GLN A 169 27.82 -7.99 12.39
N THR A 170 28.14 -8.63 11.27
CA THR A 170 28.23 -10.09 11.18
C THR A 170 29.64 -10.46 10.73
N ASP A 171 30.24 -11.45 11.37
CA ASP A 171 31.52 -12.00 10.91
C ASP A 171 31.33 -13.00 9.75
N ILE A 172 32.44 -13.55 9.26
CA ILE A 172 32.47 -14.53 8.15
C ILE A 172 31.74 -15.82 8.53
N GLU A 173 31.71 -16.17 9.81
CA GLU A 173 31.05 -17.35 10.36
C GLU A 173 29.54 -17.13 10.56
N GLY A 174 29.08 -15.87 10.50
CA GLY A 174 27.68 -15.45 10.64
C GLY A 174 27.28 -15.12 12.09
N ASN A 175 28.23 -14.99 13.01
CA ASN A 175 27.96 -14.51 14.36
C ASN A 175 27.61 -13.03 14.30
N VAL A 176 26.65 -12.61 15.13
CA VAL A 176 26.11 -11.25 15.11
C VAL A 176 26.59 -10.48 16.33
N SER A 177 27.05 -9.25 16.12
CA SER A 177 27.36 -8.30 17.20
C SER A 177 26.62 -6.99 16.98
N LEU A 178 26.38 -6.26 18.08
CA LEU A 178 25.67 -5.00 18.09
C LEU A 178 26.56 -3.96 18.73
N ARG A 179 26.91 -2.90 18.00
CA ARG A 179 27.84 -1.85 18.45
C ARG A 179 29.13 -2.44 19.06
N GLY A 180 29.68 -3.48 18.41
CA GLY A 180 30.92 -4.14 18.82
C GLY A 180 30.79 -5.11 20.01
N SER A 181 29.60 -5.29 20.58
CA SER A 181 29.38 -6.26 21.66
C SER A 181 28.80 -7.58 21.11
N SER A 182 29.41 -8.70 21.48
CA SER A 182 29.01 -10.06 21.07
C SER A 182 27.91 -10.69 21.95
N GLY A 183 27.59 -10.10 23.11
CA GLY A 183 26.54 -10.56 24.03
C GLY A 183 25.11 -10.20 23.60
N VAL A 184 24.78 -10.35 22.31
CA VAL A 184 23.49 -9.96 21.72
C VAL A 184 22.54 -11.14 21.69
N ARG A 185 21.31 -10.92 22.17
CA ARG A 185 20.27 -11.94 22.11
C ARG A 185 19.48 -11.81 20.81
N VAL A 186 19.42 -12.89 20.04
CA VAL A 186 18.62 -12.96 18.82
C VAL A 186 17.27 -13.63 19.11
N LEU A 187 16.18 -12.94 18.75
CA LEU A 187 14.80 -13.43 18.82
C LEU A 187 14.24 -13.62 17.42
N ILE A 188 13.35 -14.60 17.28
CA ILE A 188 12.51 -14.78 16.09
C ILE A 188 11.06 -14.63 16.53
N ASP A 189 10.36 -13.62 16.03
CA ASP A 189 9.00 -13.23 16.45
C ASP A 189 8.84 -13.11 17.99
N GLY A 190 9.84 -12.50 18.65
CA GLY A 190 9.84 -12.28 20.09
C GLY A 190 10.16 -13.51 20.93
N LYS A 191 10.38 -14.68 20.31
CA LYS A 191 10.80 -15.90 21.00
C LYS A 191 12.32 -16.01 20.97
N PRO A 192 13.00 -16.31 22.10
CA PRO A 192 14.42 -16.59 22.10
C PRO A 192 14.75 -17.68 21.08
N SER A 193 15.75 -17.45 20.25
CA SER A 193 16.35 -18.50 19.43
C SER A 193 17.18 -19.44 20.32
N LEU A 194 16.56 -19.99 21.36
CA LEU A 194 17.11 -21.02 22.23
C LEU A 194 16.72 -22.38 21.63
N ILE A 195 17.29 -22.72 20.48
CA ILE A 195 17.46 -24.15 20.20
C ILE A 195 18.74 -24.55 20.92
N ALA A 196 18.55 -25.02 22.16
CA ALA A 196 19.49 -25.81 22.97
C ALA A 196 20.86 -26.11 22.32
N GLY A 197 21.83 -25.20 22.42
CA GLY A 197 23.21 -25.42 21.97
C GLY A 197 23.48 -25.32 20.46
N GLY A 198 22.53 -24.85 19.65
CA GLY A 198 22.71 -24.61 18.21
C GLY A 198 23.40 -23.28 17.90
N ASN A 199 24.21 -23.25 16.83
CA ASN A 199 24.88 -22.04 16.34
C ASN A 199 23.83 -21.08 15.75
N VAL A 200 23.61 -19.93 16.41
CA VAL A 200 22.70 -18.86 15.96
C VAL A 200 22.99 -18.44 14.52
N ALA A 201 24.27 -18.44 14.11
CA ALA A 201 24.66 -18.13 12.74
C ALA A 201 24.03 -19.08 11.71
N GLN A 202 23.97 -20.38 12.00
CA GLN A 202 23.37 -21.38 11.11
C GLN A 202 21.86 -21.18 10.96
N ILE A 203 21.18 -20.84 12.07
CA ILE A 203 19.74 -20.56 12.04
C ILE A 203 19.46 -19.31 11.20
N LEU A 204 20.24 -18.24 11.39
CA LEU A 204 20.12 -17.02 10.60
C LEU A 204 20.43 -17.23 9.11
N GLN A 205 21.37 -18.11 8.79
CA GLN A 205 21.68 -18.52 7.41
C GLN A 205 20.54 -19.35 6.78
N SER A 206 19.79 -20.09 7.59
CA SER A 206 18.67 -20.94 7.12
C SER A 206 17.39 -20.15 6.81
N ILE A 207 17.23 -18.94 7.37
CA ILE A 207 16.05 -18.08 7.17
C ILE A 207 16.27 -17.22 5.93
N PRO A 208 15.46 -17.36 4.87
CA PRO A 208 15.55 -16.49 3.72
C PRO A 208 15.11 -15.07 4.08
N ALA A 209 15.84 -14.07 3.63
CA ALA A 209 15.54 -12.66 3.89
C ALA A 209 14.14 -12.26 3.37
N SER A 210 13.67 -12.91 2.30
CA SER A 210 12.33 -12.70 1.73
C SER A 210 11.18 -13.04 2.69
N SER A 211 11.42 -13.90 3.69
CA SER A 211 10.46 -14.27 4.73
C SER A 211 10.36 -13.27 5.89
N ILE A 212 11.30 -12.32 5.97
CA ILE A 212 11.41 -11.36 7.05
C ILE A 212 10.62 -10.11 6.69
N GLU A 213 9.74 -9.67 7.59
CA GLU A 213 9.02 -8.40 7.46
C GLU A 213 9.86 -7.24 7.96
N SER A 214 10.45 -7.41 9.14
CA SER A 214 11.27 -6.37 9.76
C SER A 214 12.30 -6.94 10.74
N VAL A 215 13.37 -6.18 10.95
CA VAL A 215 14.34 -6.40 12.01
C VAL A 215 14.19 -5.29 13.04
N GLU A 216 13.91 -5.66 14.28
CA GLU A 216 13.80 -4.73 15.39
C GLU A 216 15.07 -4.80 16.25
N LEU A 217 15.65 -3.64 16.50
CA LEU A 217 16.81 -3.47 17.34
C LEU A 217 16.40 -2.81 18.66
N ILE A 218 16.59 -3.54 19.76
CA ILE A 218 16.29 -3.10 21.12
C ILE A 218 17.61 -2.90 21.86
N THR A 219 18.06 -1.65 21.95
CA THR A 219 19.34 -1.29 22.60
C THR A 219 19.22 -1.07 24.11
N ASN A 220 18.00 -1.02 24.65
CA ASN A 220 17.71 -0.85 26.07
C ASN A 220 16.57 -1.79 26.47
N PRO A 221 16.83 -3.09 26.70
CA PRO A 221 15.78 -4.03 27.08
C PRO A 221 15.22 -3.65 28.45
N SER A 222 13.89 -3.70 28.60
CA SER A 222 13.25 -3.54 29.91
C SER A 222 13.43 -4.79 30.78
N ALA A 223 13.17 -4.66 32.08
CA ALA A 223 13.32 -5.70 33.11
C ALA A 223 12.64 -7.06 32.81
N LYS A 224 11.77 -7.14 31.78
CA LYS A 224 11.11 -8.38 31.32
C LYS A 224 12.07 -9.38 30.65
N TYR A 225 13.26 -8.95 30.22
CA TYR A 225 14.22 -9.79 29.47
C TYR A 225 15.56 -10.03 30.22
N ASP A 226 15.64 -9.63 31.49
CA ASP A 226 16.85 -9.16 32.16
C ASP A 226 17.68 -10.23 32.91
N ALA A 227 17.87 -11.42 32.32
CA ALA A 227 18.66 -12.46 32.99
C ALA A 227 20.03 -12.78 32.35
N GLU A 228 20.32 -12.42 31.09
CA GLU A 228 21.46 -13.04 30.37
C GLU A 228 22.10 -12.23 29.20
N GLY A 229 21.89 -10.91 29.04
CA GLY A 229 22.51 -10.20 27.90
C GLY A 229 22.55 -8.68 27.99
N GLN A 230 23.69 -8.13 28.40
CA GLN A 230 23.91 -6.69 28.66
C GLN A 230 24.12 -5.82 27.40
N SER A 231 23.99 -6.34 26.17
CA SER A 231 24.38 -5.57 24.97
C SER A 231 23.24 -5.21 24.01
N GLY A 232 22.06 -5.81 24.17
CA GLY A 232 20.86 -5.54 23.37
C GLY A 232 20.22 -6.77 22.75
N ILE A 233 19.04 -6.59 22.16
CA ILE A 233 18.24 -7.66 21.53
C ILE A 233 17.98 -7.33 20.06
N ILE A 234 18.20 -8.31 19.19
CA ILE A 234 17.81 -8.26 17.77
C ILE A 234 16.60 -9.18 17.60
N ASN A 235 15.45 -8.64 17.21
CA ASN A 235 14.24 -9.42 16.94
C ASN A 235 13.95 -9.45 15.44
N ILE A 236 13.91 -10.64 14.87
CA ILE A 236 13.56 -10.88 13.47
C ILE A 236 12.08 -11.19 13.41
N VAL A 237 11.31 -10.31 12.80
CA VAL A 237 9.87 -10.46 12.63
C VAL A 237 9.61 -11.05 11.26
N LEU A 238 8.98 -12.22 11.21
CA LEU A 238 8.65 -12.88 9.96
C LEU A 238 7.32 -12.34 9.41
N LYS A 239 7.17 -12.34 8.09
CA LYS A 239 5.96 -11.87 7.40
C LYS A 239 4.73 -12.63 7.89
N LYS A 240 3.70 -11.87 8.31
CA LYS A 240 2.36 -12.38 8.61
C LYS A 240 1.35 -11.69 7.70
N ASN A 241 0.68 -12.46 6.84
CA ASN A 241 -0.45 -11.93 6.08
C ASN A 241 -1.66 -11.80 7.02
N LYS A 242 -2.17 -10.58 7.20
CA LYS A 242 -3.28 -10.24 8.12
C LYS A 242 -4.58 -9.81 7.42
N LYS A 243 -4.72 -10.11 6.13
CA LYS A 243 -5.93 -9.76 5.37
C LYS A 243 -7.01 -10.83 5.60
N LEU A 244 -8.27 -10.39 5.75
CA LEU A 244 -9.41 -11.30 5.79
C LEU A 244 -9.47 -12.13 4.50
N GLY A 245 -9.88 -13.39 4.63
CA GLY A 245 -9.90 -14.38 3.56
C GLY A 245 -8.59 -15.15 3.41
N LEU A 246 -8.48 -15.90 2.32
CA LEU A 246 -7.26 -16.63 1.94
C LEU A 246 -6.30 -15.67 1.25
N ASN A 247 -5.10 -15.52 1.81
CA ASN A 247 -4.06 -14.65 1.29
C ASN A 247 -2.73 -15.39 1.31
N GLY A 248 -1.94 -15.25 0.25
CA GLY A 248 -0.66 -15.91 0.16
C GLY A 248 0.25 -15.27 -0.88
N SER A 249 1.51 -15.65 -0.82
CA SER A 249 2.52 -15.24 -1.79
C SER A 249 3.47 -16.40 -2.04
N VAL A 250 3.93 -16.51 -3.27
CA VAL A 250 5.01 -17.42 -3.66
C VAL A 250 6.10 -16.55 -4.27
N ALA A 251 7.33 -16.72 -3.80
CA ALA A 251 8.50 -16.06 -4.32
C ALA A 251 9.54 -17.12 -4.70
N LEU A 252 10.04 -17.03 -5.92
CA LEU A 252 11.12 -17.86 -6.42
C LEU A 252 12.26 -16.94 -6.85
N THR A 253 13.47 -17.25 -6.41
CA THR A 253 14.68 -16.50 -6.76
C THR A 253 15.68 -17.46 -7.36
N ALA A 254 16.29 -17.05 -8.48
CA ALA A 254 17.47 -17.68 -9.04
C ALA A 254 18.54 -16.61 -9.23
N GLY A 255 19.77 -16.92 -8.83
CA GLY A 255 20.92 -16.04 -8.91
C GLY A 255 22.13 -16.75 -9.49
N ASN A 256 23.24 -16.01 -9.58
CA ASN A 256 24.54 -16.58 -9.91
C ASN A 256 25.05 -17.52 -8.82
N GLN A 257 26.12 -18.28 -9.13
CA GLN A 257 26.79 -19.18 -8.18
C GLN A 257 25.82 -20.19 -7.53
N ASP A 258 24.93 -20.80 -8.32
CA ASP A 258 23.95 -21.79 -7.85
C ASP A 258 23.12 -21.31 -6.64
N ASN A 259 22.67 -20.05 -6.64
CA ASN A 259 21.83 -19.51 -5.57
C ASN A 259 20.35 -19.57 -5.97
N TYR A 260 19.57 -20.41 -5.29
CA TYR A 260 18.16 -20.63 -5.50
C TYR A 260 17.39 -20.51 -4.19
N ASN A 261 16.30 -19.75 -4.21
CA ASN A 261 15.40 -19.61 -3.07
C ASN A 261 13.97 -19.86 -3.53
N ALA A 262 13.19 -20.54 -2.71
CA ALA A 262 11.75 -20.67 -2.88
C ALA A 262 11.07 -20.36 -1.55
N ASN A 263 10.10 -19.46 -1.55
CA ASN A 263 9.36 -19.07 -0.36
C ASN A 263 7.86 -19.10 -0.67
N THR A 264 7.08 -19.73 0.20
CA THR A 264 5.63 -19.82 0.09
C THR A 264 5.03 -19.40 1.41
N ASN A 265 4.19 -18.36 1.38
CA ASN A 265 3.40 -17.90 2.51
C ASN A 265 1.94 -18.12 2.20
N VAL A 266 1.22 -18.75 3.11
CA VAL A 266 -0.23 -18.91 3.04
C VAL A 266 -0.81 -18.52 4.37
N SER A 267 -1.91 -17.79 4.35
CA SER A 267 -2.67 -17.40 5.51
C SER A 267 -4.15 -17.42 5.18
N PHE A 268 -4.95 -17.85 6.14
CA PHE A 268 -6.39 -17.77 6.06
C PHE A 268 -6.88 -17.10 7.33
N GLN A 269 -7.51 -15.94 7.17
CA GLN A 269 -8.04 -15.19 8.31
C GLN A 269 -9.54 -14.96 8.18
N ASN A 270 -10.28 -15.29 9.24
CA ASN A 270 -11.66 -14.84 9.44
C ASN A 270 -11.74 -13.96 10.69
N SER A 271 -12.95 -13.54 11.08
CA SER A 271 -13.18 -12.64 12.24
C SER A 271 -12.74 -13.21 13.60
N LYS A 272 -12.46 -14.51 13.70
CA LYS A 272 -12.13 -15.20 14.97
C LYS A 272 -10.83 -15.99 14.93
N ILE A 273 -10.33 -16.34 13.75
CA ILE A 273 -9.19 -17.25 13.59
C ILE A 273 -8.30 -16.75 12.46
N ASN A 274 -7.00 -16.76 12.69
CA ASN A 274 -5.97 -16.60 11.67
C ASN A 274 -5.10 -17.85 11.65
N LEU A 275 -5.16 -18.63 10.57
CA LEU A 275 -4.22 -19.72 10.32
C LEU A 275 -3.16 -19.22 9.36
N TYR A 276 -1.90 -19.47 9.65
CA TYR A 276 -0.82 -19.11 8.72
C TYR A 276 0.26 -20.19 8.66
N GLY A 277 0.89 -20.27 7.50
CA GLY A 277 1.98 -21.18 7.19
C GLY A 277 3.00 -20.48 6.29
N ASN A 278 4.26 -20.64 6.60
CA ASN A 278 5.39 -20.29 5.75
C ASN A 278 6.24 -21.54 5.54
N TYR A 279 6.56 -21.81 4.29
CA TYR A 279 7.59 -22.76 3.92
C TYR A 279 8.63 -22.05 3.07
N SER A 280 9.90 -22.30 3.35
CA SER A 280 10.99 -21.74 2.59
C SER A 280 12.10 -22.74 2.38
N TYR A 281 12.67 -22.70 1.19
CA TYR A 281 13.78 -23.51 0.74
C TYR A 281 14.88 -22.59 0.24
N ARG A 282 16.10 -22.85 0.68
CA ARG A 282 17.30 -22.14 0.25
C ARG A 282 18.34 -23.16 -0.17
N TYR A 283 18.92 -22.93 -1.33
CA TYR A 283 20.10 -23.59 -1.83
C TYR A 283 21.04 -22.48 -2.27
N GLY A 284 22.14 -22.26 -1.56
CA GLY A 284 23.07 -21.18 -1.87
C GLY A 284 24.49 -21.68 -1.79
N ASN A 285 25.25 -21.52 -2.86
CA ASN A 285 26.68 -21.74 -2.80
C ASN A 285 27.39 -20.39 -2.62
N ARG A 286 28.00 -20.20 -1.45
CA ARG A 286 28.66 -18.97 -1.04
C ARG A 286 30.17 -19.15 -1.16
N LEU A 287 30.76 -18.42 -2.10
CA LEU A 287 32.20 -18.32 -2.24
C LEU A 287 32.70 -17.20 -1.31
N GLY A 288 33.70 -17.52 -0.50
CA GLY A 288 34.38 -16.55 0.34
C GLY A 288 35.88 -16.66 0.11
N GLY A 289 36.59 -15.57 0.34
CA GLY A 289 38.04 -15.57 0.32
C GLY A 289 38.58 -14.55 1.30
N GLY A 290 39.83 -14.71 1.69
CA GLY A 290 40.49 -13.80 2.61
C GLY A 290 41.98 -13.77 2.32
N TYR A 291 42.52 -12.57 2.23
CA TYR A 291 43.95 -12.36 2.20
C TYR A 291 44.38 -11.74 3.53
N ASN A 292 45.33 -12.39 4.20
CA ASN A 292 45.89 -11.94 5.46
C ASN A 292 47.40 -11.77 5.30
N ASN A 293 47.90 -10.57 5.60
CA ASN A 293 49.32 -10.29 5.68
C ASN A 293 49.68 -9.98 7.13
N ILE A 294 50.57 -10.77 7.71
CA ILE A 294 51.09 -10.57 9.07
C ILE A 294 52.55 -10.16 8.95
N THR A 295 52.89 -9.01 9.52
CA THR A 295 54.26 -8.59 9.73
C THR A 295 54.62 -8.76 11.21
N TYR A 296 55.61 -9.59 11.50
CA TYR A 296 56.13 -9.75 12.85
C TYR A 296 57.17 -8.67 13.10
N LEU A 297 57.03 -7.93 14.20
CA LEU A 297 57.95 -6.87 14.60
C LEU A 297 58.73 -7.32 15.84
N ASP A 298 59.99 -6.93 15.93
CA ASP A 298 60.78 -7.13 17.14
C ASP A 298 60.24 -6.28 18.31
N GLY A 299 60.23 -6.86 19.51
CA GLY A 299 59.82 -6.21 20.75
C GLY A 299 60.77 -5.11 21.24
N SER A 300 61.89 -4.87 20.54
CA SER A 300 62.86 -3.79 20.83
C SER A 300 62.36 -2.38 20.50
N GLY A 301 61.15 -2.22 19.93
CA GLY A 301 60.52 -0.92 19.71
C GLY A 301 61.08 -0.12 18.52
N LEU A 302 62.07 -0.66 17.80
CA LEU A 302 62.68 -0.05 16.60
C LEU A 302 61.92 -0.36 15.30
N GLY A 303 60.80 -1.10 15.38
CA GLY A 303 59.91 -1.36 14.23
C GLY A 303 60.53 -2.19 13.11
N THR A 304 61.60 -2.95 13.37
CA THR A 304 62.25 -3.78 12.34
C THR A 304 61.46 -5.08 12.14
N PRO A 305 61.01 -5.40 10.92
CA PRO A 305 60.31 -6.65 10.64
C PRO A 305 61.20 -7.87 10.81
N THR A 306 60.76 -8.86 11.59
CA THR A 306 61.45 -10.12 11.84
C THR A 306 60.91 -11.28 11.01
N GLY A 307 59.76 -11.10 10.37
CA GLY A 307 59.18 -12.06 9.46
C GLY A 307 57.89 -11.56 8.82
N TYR A 308 57.51 -12.20 7.72
CA TYR A 308 56.27 -11.94 7.01
C TYR A 308 55.53 -13.26 6.82
N ALA A 309 54.21 -13.22 6.96
CA ALA A 309 53.33 -14.31 6.61
C ALA A 309 52.23 -13.80 5.69
N ASP A 310 52.21 -14.32 4.48
CA ASP A 310 51.16 -14.10 3.49
C ASP A 310 50.27 -15.34 3.44
N GLN A 311 49.00 -15.16 3.78
CA GLN A 311 48.02 -16.22 3.76
C GLN A 311 46.86 -15.83 2.85
N ASN A 312 46.68 -16.58 1.78
CA ASN A 312 45.47 -16.54 0.97
C ASN A 312 44.57 -17.72 1.35
N THR A 313 43.31 -17.44 1.61
CA THR A 313 42.31 -18.44 1.99
C THR A 313 41.17 -18.37 1.00
N ASP A 314 40.85 -19.50 0.38
CA ASP A 314 39.63 -19.69 -0.40
C ASP A 314 38.65 -20.56 0.39
N SER A 315 37.38 -20.18 0.41
CA SER A 315 36.34 -20.88 1.14
C SER A 315 35.09 -21.03 0.27
N LYS A 316 34.41 -22.16 0.43
CA LYS A 316 33.15 -22.44 -0.25
C LYS A 316 32.19 -23.04 0.78
N SER A 317 31.10 -22.34 1.07
CA SER A 317 30.03 -22.85 1.91
C SER A 317 28.83 -23.19 1.04
N LEU A 318 28.24 -24.36 1.25
CA LEU A 318 27.00 -24.76 0.61
C LEU A 318 25.89 -24.76 1.65
N ASP A 319 25.01 -23.77 1.56
CA ASP A 319 23.88 -23.61 2.44
C ASP A 319 22.67 -24.33 1.82
N LYS A 320 22.20 -25.39 2.47
CA LYS A 320 20.92 -26.05 2.13
C LYS A 320 20.00 -25.97 3.33
N GLY A 321 18.93 -25.20 3.21
CA GLY A 321 18.02 -24.91 4.31
C GLY A 321 16.57 -25.16 3.91
N HIS A 322 15.83 -25.80 4.82
CA HIS A 322 14.38 -25.82 4.80
C HIS A 322 13.90 -25.16 6.09
N ASN A 323 13.05 -24.15 5.97
CA ASN A 323 12.37 -23.54 7.11
C ASN A 323 10.86 -23.74 6.94
N LEU A 324 10.23 -24.30 7.97
CA LEU A 324 8.79 -24.47 8.03
C LEU A 324 8.28 -23.81 9.31
N LYS A 325 7.29 -22.94 9.16
CA LYS A 325 6.60 -22.31 10.27
C LYS A 325 5.10 -22.36 10.04
N ALA A 326 4.35 -22.81 11.02
CA ALA A 326 2.89 -22.76 11.00
C ALA A 326 2.39 -22.17 12.33
N GLY A 327 1.21 -21.56 12.30
CA GLY A 327 0.60 -20.99 13.49
C GLY A 327 -0.89 -20.79 13.34
N ILE A 328 -1.55 -20.66 14.48
CA ILE A 328 -2.97 -20.35 14.61
C ILE A 328 -3.11 -19.25 15.68
N ASP A 329 -3.76 -18.16 15.31
CA ASP A 329 -4.18 -17.12 16.26
C ASP A 329 -5.70 -17.20 16.42
N TYR A 330 -6.18 -17.15 17.66
CA TYR A 330 -7.61 -17.16 17.99
C TYR A 330 -8.01 -15.86 18.70
N TYR A 331 -8.94 -15.11 18.09
CA TYR A 331 -9.42 -13.84 18.60
C TYR A 331 -10.67 -14.04 19.46
N VAL A 332 -10.52 -13.90 20.78
CA VAL A 332 -11.61 -14.08 21.77
C VAL A 332 -12.55 -12.86 21.80
N THR A 333 -12.05 -11.66 21.47
CA THR A 333 -12.79 -10.40 21.27
C THR A 333 -12.03 -9.50 20.29
N ASP A 334 -12.69 -8.52 19.66
CA ASP A 334 -12.14 -7.64 18.60
C ASP A 334 -10.86 -6.86 18.97
N LYS A 335 -10.35 -6.95 20.22
CA LYS A 335 -9.17 -6.19 20.71
C LYS A 335 -8.27 -6.92 21.72
N SER A 336 -8.17 -8.24 21.77
CA SER A 336 -7.17 -8.89 22.64
C SER A 336 -6.48 -10.08 21.97
N VAL A 337 -5.14 -10.05 21.97
CA VAL A 337 -4.26 -11.11 21.47
C VAL A 337 -3.78 -11.94 22.67
N LEU A 338 -3.85 -13.27 22.55
CA LEU A 338 -3.17 -14.25 23.38
C LEU A 338 -2.07 -14.92 22.56
#